data_AF-A0AAC8XXA2-F1
#
_entry.id   AF-A0AAC8XXA2-F1
#
_cell.length_a   1.000
_cell.length_b   1.000
_cell.length_c   1.000
_cell.angle_alpha   90.00
_cell.angle_beta   90.00
_cell.angle_gamma   90.00
#
_symmetry.space_group_name_H-M   'P 1'
#
loop_
_entity.id
_entity.type
_entity.pdbx_description
1 polymer ?
#
loop_
_entity_poly.entity_id
_entity_poly.type
_entity_poly.pdbx_seq_one_letter_code
_entity_poly.pdbx_strand_id
1 'polypeptide(L)'
;MITMSKTHFNHVGIQPYYDRADRPLAESFKQVINHEYSLSDPNDPTKQKSLINRKDLPTDKKQALQAITDGLTALANAGHINDRQDVINALERAGFEIARITPKNLSIKTDGQNLRLKGAFYEQDFRFSNDLSADITERAREHRRDSAERYQTARAKLDTAVTARREQFSRKYPNRAGEIDKKYRENVSLADPNRLAESLAHQHRLAGRKSTFFNRT
;
A
#
# COMPACT_ATOMS: atom_id res chain seq x y z
N MET A 1 -54.74 9.24 19.50
CA MET A 1 -53.77 9.50 18.42
C MET A 1 -52.37 9.48 19.02
N ILE A 2 -51.58 8.45 18.76
CA ILE A 2 -50.20 8.35 19.26
C ILE A 2 -49.27 8.76 18.13
N THR A 3 -48.70 9.95 18.24
CA THR A 3 -47.69 10.47 17.32
C THR A 3 -46.36 9.74 17.59
N MET A 4 -46.03 8.78 16.74
CA MET A 4 -44.71 8.14 16.72
C MET A 4 -43.68 9.14 16.19
N SER A 5 -42.85 9.67 17.08
CA SER A 5 -41.65 10.44 16.73
C SER A 5 -40.67 9.52 15.99
N LYS A 6 -40.48 9.75 14.69
CA LYS A 6 -39.42 9.10 13.90
C LYS A 6 -38.07 9.60 14.42
N THR A 7 -37.48 8.84 15.34
CA THR A 7 -36.08 9.00 15.73
C THR A 7 -35.23 8.78 14.48
N HIS A 8 -34.65 9.86 13.95
CA HIS A 8 -33.73 9.78 12.82
C HIS A 8 -32.44 9.11 13.31
N PHE A 9 -32.36 7.78 13.17
CA PHE A 9 -31.08 7.08 13.24
C PHE A 9 -30.25 7.55 12.05
N ASN A 10 -29.35 8.51 12.27
CA ASN A 10 -28.24 8.76 11.37
C ASN A 10 -27.39 7.49 11.34
N HIS A 11 -27.62 6.61 10.36
CA HIS A 11 -26.69 5.52 10.08
C HIS A 11 -25.35 6.15 9.73
N VAL A 12 -24.42 6.12 10.68
CA VAL A 12 -23.01 6.36 10.41
C VAL A 12 -22.53 5.14 9.63
N GLY A 13 -22.81 5.13 8.33
CA GLY A 13 -22.22 4.16 7.42
C GLY A 13 -20.71 4.23 7.59
N ILE A 14 -20.06 3.08 7.77
CA ILE A 14 -18.60 3.02 7.70
C ILE A 14 -18.23 3.62 6.35
N GLN A 15 -17.43 4.69 6.35
CA GLN A 15 -16.93 5.24 5.10
C GLN A 15 -16.07 4.15 4.47
N PRO A 16 -16.49 3.58 3.32
CA PRO A 16 -15.64 2.63 2.62
C PRO A 16 -14.37 3.34 2.16
N TYR A 17 -13.28 2.58 2.02
CA TYR A 17 -12.01 3.10 1.52
C TYR A 17 -12.22 3.84 0.19
N TYR A 18 -11.89 5.13 0.18
CA TYR A 18 -11.91 5.99 -0.99
C TYR A 18 -10.48 6.33 -1.40
N ASP A 19 -9.99 5.60 -2.39
CA ASP A 19 -8.59 5.60 -2.83
C ASP A 19 -7.96 6.99 -2.94
N ARG A 20 -8.67 7.95 -3.54
CA ARG A 20 -8.14 9.31 -3.73
C ARG A 20 -7.86 10.04 -2.42
N ALA A 21 -8.67 9.84 -1.40
CA ALA A 21 -8.49 10.49 -0.10
C ALA A 21 -7.60 9.67 0.84
N ASP A 22 -7.73 8.33 0.79
CA ASP A 22 -7.14 7.46 1.80
C ASP A 22 -5.76 6.91 1.39
N ARG A 23 -5.46 6.80 0.08
CA ARG A 23 -4.17 6.28 -0.40
C ARG A 23 -2.97 7.05 0.16
N PRO A 24 -2.93 8.39 0.19
CA PRO A 24 -1.77 9.10 0.75
C PRO A 24 -1.49 8.73 2.21
N LEU A 25 -2.53 8.63 3.02
CA LEU A 25 -2.41 8.25 4.44
C LEU A 25 -1.93 6.80 4.59
N ALA A 26 -2.54 5.87 3.86
CA ALA A 26 -2.15 4.46 3.89
C ALA A 26 -0.71 4.24 3.41
N GLU A 27 -0.29 4.95 2.35
CA GLU A 27 1.09 4.91 1.84
C GLU A 27 2.10 5.48 2.84
N SER A 28 1.78 6.61 3.49
CA SER A 28 2.65 7.18 4.53
C SER A 28 2.75 6.27 5.75
N PHE A 29 1.63 5.70 6.21
CA PHE A 29 1.62 4.72 7.31
C PHE A 29 2.48 3.50 6.97
N LYS A 30 2.32 2.94 5.78
CA LYS A 30 3.13 1.82 5.28
C LYS A 30 4.62 2.15 5.30
N GLN A 31 5.02 3.32 4.82
CA GLN A 31 6.43 3.74 4.81
C GLN A 31 7.00 3.88 6.23
N VAL A 32 6.25 4.49 7.16
CA VAL A 32 6.66 4.66 8.56
C VAL A 32 6.82 3.31 9.25
N ILE A 33 5.81 2.44 9.18
CA ILE A 33 5.84 1.13 9.83
C ILE A 33 6.92 0.23 9.23
N ASN A 34 7.08 0.24 7.90
CA ASN A 34 8.13 -0.55 7.28
C ASN A 34 9.52 -0.09 7.74
N HIS A 35 9.73 1.21 7.91
CA HIS A 35 11.00 1.73 8.41
C HIS A 35 11.21 1.41 9.91
N GLU A 36 10.25 1.73 10.78
CA GLU A 36 10.36 1.53 12.24
C GLU A 36 10.59 0.07 12.63
N TYR A 37 9.96 -0.87 11.92
CA TYR A 37 10.04 -2.30 12.20
C TYR A 37 10.99 -3.04 11.26
N SER A 38 11.77 -2.33 10.43
CA SER A 38 12.68 -2.92 9.44
C SER A 38 11.99 -3.97 8.54
N LEU A 39 10.73 -3.73 8.18
CA LEU A 39 9.97 -4.62 7.32
C LEU A 39 10.35 -4.46 5.85
N SER A 40 10.06 -5.51 5.10
CA SER A 40 10.32 -5.58 3.67
C SER A 40 9.53 -4.51 2.90
N ASP A 41 10.21 -3.53 2.29
CA ASP A 41 9.56 -2.52 1.44
C ASP A 41 9.12 -3.13 0.10
N PRO A 42 7.83 -3.18 -0.25
CA PRO A 42 7.37 -3.72 -1.52
C PRO A 42 7.82 -2.91 -2.74
N ASN A 43 8.23 -1.65 -2.55
CA ASN A 43 8.74 -0.77 -3.61
C ASN A 43 10.25 -0.87 -3.81
N ASP A 44 10.95 -1.74 -3.06
CA ASP A 44 12.39 -1.94 -3.20
C ASP A 44 12.74 -2.37 -4.64
N PRO A 45 13.67 -1.67 -5.33
CA PRO A 45 14.08 -2.01 -6.68
C PRO A 45 14.53 -3.47 -6.86
N THR A 46 15.10 -4.09 -5.82
CA THR A 46 15.51 -5.50 -5.84
C THR A 46 14.35 -6.49 -5.98
N LYS A 47 13.12 -6.06 -5.69
CA LYS A 47 11.90 -6.90 -5.77
C LYS A 47 11.11 -6.68 -7.05
N GLN A 48 11.63 -5.84 -7.95
CA GLN A 48 10.97 -5.55 -9.21
C GLN A 48 10.92 -6.84 -10.06
N LYS A 49 9.71 -7.17 -10.53
CA LYS A 49 9.51 -8.34 -11.40
C LYS A 49 9.81 -7.98 -12.84
N SER A 50 10.40 -8.93 -13.58
CA SER A 50 10.57 -8.84 -15.04
C SER A 50 9.21 -8.73 -15.76
N LEU A 51 8.18 -9.35 -15.19
CA LEU A 51 6.81 -9.36 -15.70
C LEU A 51 5.79 -9.04 -14.61
N ILE A 52 4.85 -8.13 -14.91
CA ILE A 52 3.70 -7.82 -14.05
C ILE A 52 2.40 -8.12 -14.80
N ASN A 53 1.71 -9.19 -14.40
CA ASN A 53 0.41 -9.57 -14.94
C ASN A 53 -0.72 -8.77 -14.30
N ARG A 54 -1.69 -8.31 -15.09
CA ARG A 54 -2.97 -7.80 -14.57
C ARG A 54 -3.79 -8.99 -14.03
N LYS A 55 -4.42 -8.83 -12.86
CA LYS A 55 -5.21 -9.89 -12.19
C LYS A 55 -6.29 -10.46 -13.12
N ASP A 56 -6.99 -9.56 -13.82
CA ASP A 56 -8.12 -9.88 -14.71
C ASP A 56 -7.72 -9.96 -16.19
N LEU A 57 -6.47 -10.36 -16.48
CA LEU A 57 -6.05 -10.63 -17.86
C LEU A 57 -6.56 -12.02 -18.28
N PRO A 58 -7.25 -12.16 -19.44
CA PRO A 58 -7.64 -13.46 -19.97
C PRO A 58 -6.44 -14.39 -20.14
N THR A 59 -6.66 -15.70 -20.01
CA THR A 59 -5.60 -16.72 -20.04
C THR A 59 -4.75 -16.65 -21.30
N ASP A 60 -5.37 -16.51 -22.47
CA ASP A 60 -4.66 -16.44 -23.75
C ASP A 60 -3.72 -15.23 -23.80
N LYS A 61 -4.16 -14.07 -23.29
CA LYS A 61 -3.34 -12.87 -23.20
C LYS A 61 -2.22 -13.00 -22.17
N LYS A 62 -2.42 -13.77 -21.09
CA LYS A 62 -1.34 -14.11 -20.14
C LYS A 62 -0.29 -15.01 -20.79
N GLN A 63 -0.72 -16.01 -21.57
CA GLN A 63 0.19 -16.89 -22.30
C GLN A 63 0.97 -16.12 -23.37
N ALA A 64 0.31 -15.27 -24.15
CA ALA A 64 0.96 -14.41 -25.13
C ALA A 64 1.98 -13.47 -24.47
N LEU A 65 1.61 -12.84 -23.35
CA LEU A 65 2.51 -11.99 -22.57
C LEU A 65 3.72 -12.77 -22.06
N GLN A 66 3.52 -13.98 -21.53
CA GLN A 66 4.61 -14.83 -21.07
C GLN A 66 5.54 -15.21 -22.23
N ALA A 67 5.00 -15.66 -23.36
CA ALA A 67 5.78 -16.01 -24.54
C ALA A 67 6.60 -14.83 -25.09
N ILE A 68 6.02 -13.62 -25.10
CA ILE A 68 6.74 -12.40 -25.47
C ILE A 68 7.89 -12.15 -24.51
N THR A 69 7.65 -12.23 -23.20
CA THR A 69 8.70 -12.02 -22.19
C THR A 69 9.81 -13.08 -22.30
N ASP A 70 9.46 -14.35 -22.53
CA ASP A 70 10.43 -15.43 -22.67
C ASP A 70 11.29 -15.24 -23.92
N GLY A 71 10.69 -14.85 -25.04
CA GLY A 71 11.39 -14.53 -26.28
C GLY A 71 12.34 -13.33 -26.13
N LEU A 72 11.87 -12.25 -25.50
CA LEU A 72 12.72 -11.09 -25.20
C LEU A 72 13.86 -11.45 -24.24
N THR A 73 13.60 -12.31 -23.25
CA THR A 73 14.64 -12.78 -22.31
C THR A 73 15.70 -13.59 -23.04
N ALA A 74 15.30 -14.48 -23.96
CA ALA A 74 16.22 -15.26 -24.78
C ALA A 74 17.09 -14.37 -25.68
N LEU A 75 16.48 -13.38 -26.34
CA LEU A 75 17.19 -12.40 -27.18
C LEU A 75 18.17 -11.54 -26.37
N ALA A 76 17.76 -11.15 -25.17
CA ALA A 76 18.62 -10.41 -24.26
C ALA A 76 19.82 -11.28 -23.84
N ASN A 77 19.59 -12.51 -23.39
CA ASN A 77 20.67 -13.45 -23.03
C ASN A 77 21.62 -13.75 -24.20
N ALA A 78 21.16 -13.67 -25.45
CA ALA A 78 21.98 -13.80 -26.66
C ALA A 78 22.72 -12.50 -27.04
N GLY A 79 22.54 -11.40 -26.31
CA GLY A 79 23.19 -10.11 -26.55
C GLY A 79 22.51 -9.26 -27.64
N HIS A 80 21.31 -9.63 -28.09
CA HIS A 80 20.57 -8.92 -29.14
C HIS A 80 19.67 -7.79 -28.62
N ILE A 81 19.47 -7.72 -27.30
CA ILE A 81 18.71 -6.66 -26.64
C ILE A 81 19.60 -6.06 -25.57
N ASN A 82 20.00 -4.80 -25.74
CA ASN A 82 20.84 -4.04 -24.82
C ASN A 82 20.06 -2.93 -24.12
N ASP A 83 18.97 -2.45 -24.72
CA ASP A 83 18.16 -1.39 -24.16
C ASP A 83 16.69 -1.51 -24.55
N ARG A 84 15.89 -0.52 -24.14
CA ARG A 84 14.47 -0.48 -24.45
C ARG A 84 14.18 -0.31 -25.94
N GLN A 85 15.05 0.39 -26.66
CA GLN A 85 14.86 0.59 -28.09
C GLN A 85 15.00 -0.75 -28.81
N ASP A 86 15.95 -1.59 -28.39
CA ASP A 86 16.08 -2.96 -28.90
C ASP A 86 14.83 -3.81 -28.62
N VAL A 87 14.21 -3.66 -27.44
CA VAL A 87 12.94 -4.33 -27.12
C VAL A 87 11.84 -3.90 -28.10
N ILE A 88 11.71 -2.59 -28.36
CA ILE A 88 10.71 -2.06 -29.31
C ILE A 88 10.98 -2.62 -30.71
N ASN A 89 12.24 -2.54 -31.16
CA ASN A 89 12.65 -3.04 -32.46
C ASN A 89 12.39 -4.56 -32.61
N ALA A 90 12.65 -5.34 -31.55
CA ALA A 90 12.40 -6.78 -31.55
C ALA A 90 10.90 -7.10 -31.64
N LEU A 91 10.05 -6.35 -30.94
CA LEU A 91 8.60 -6.48 -31.04
C LEU A 91 8.08 -6.15 -32.44
N GLU A 92 8.56 -5.05 -33.04
CA GLU A 92 8.17 -4.66 -34.39
C GLU A 92 8.63 -5.67 -35.44
N ARG A 93 9.87 -6.18 -35.33
CA ARG A 93 10.39 -7.25 -36.20
C ARG A 93 9.60 -8.56 -36.07
N ALA A 94 9.08 -8.84 -34.88
CA ALA A 94 8.19 -9.97 -34.65
C ALA A 94 6.75 -9.73 -35.16
N GLY A 95 6.47 -8.57 -35.76
CA GLY A 95 5.17 -8.21 -36.34
C GLY A 95 4.18 -7.58 -35.37
N PHE A 96 4.61 -7.21 -34.16
CA PHE A 96 3.74 -6.50 -33.22
C PHE A 96 3.72 -5.00 -33.49
N GLU A 97 2.53 -4.41 -33.55
CA GLU A 97 2.38 -2.96 -33.64
C GLU A 97 2.37 -2.31 -32.25
N ILE A 98 3.22 -1.30 -32.04
CA ILE A 98 3.25 -0.55 -30.78
C ILE A 98 2.12 0.48 -30.74
N ALA A 99 1.18 0.30 -29.81
CA ALA A 99 0.05 1.19 -29.64
C ALA A 99 0.38 2.44 -28.80
N ARG A 100 1.24 2.29 -27.78
CA ARG A 100 1.62 3.38 -26.87
C ARG A 100 2.93 3.11 -26.18
N ILE A 101 3.74 4.15 -26.03
CA ILE A 101 4.97 4.15 -25.23
C ILE A 101 4.79 5.12 -24.06
N THR A 102 5.16 4.70 -22.85
CA THR A 102 5.26 5.55 -21.65
C THR A 102 6.57 5.27 -20.93
N PRO A 103 7.06 6.11 -20.01
CA PRO A 103 8.31 5.82 -19.30
C PRO A 103 8.32 4.47 -18.57
N LYS A 104 7.18 4.02 -18.03
CA LYS A 104 7.11 2.82 -17.17
C LYS A 104 6.62 1.54 -17.86
N ASN A 105 6.22 1.63 -19.13
CA ASN A 105 5.58 0.52 -19.86
C ASN A 105 5.33 0.91 -21.31
N LEU A 106 5.08 -0.10 -22.14
CA LEU A 106 4.56 0.07 -23.49
C LEU A 106 3.34 -0.83 -23.71
N SER A 107 2.57 -0.58 -24.76
CA SER A 107 1.40 -1.37 -25.12
C SER A 107 1.49 -1.77 -26.59
N ILE A 108 1.17 -3.02 -26.88
CA ILE A 108 1.06 -3.54 -28.25
C ILE A 108 -0.41 -3.68 -28.63
N LYS A 109 -0.73 -3.49 -29.92
CA LYS A 109 -2.06 -3.76 -30.43
C LYS A 109 -2.34 -5.27 -30.41
N THR A 110 -3.59 -5.60 -30.13
CA THR A 110 -4.14 -6.97 -30.21
C THR A 110 -5.58 -6.86 -30.67
N ASP A 111 -6.18 -7.97 -31.07
CA ASP A 111 -7.62 -8.02 -31.27
C ASP A 111 -8.37 -7.61 -29.99
N GLY A 112 -9.13 -6.51 -30.08
CA GLY A 112 -9.78 -5.86 -28.94
C GLY A 112 -8.85 -4.98 -28.10
N GLN A 113 -8.77 -5.23 -26.79
CA GLN A 113 -8.01 -4.37 -25.86
C GLN A 113 -6.49 -4.58 -25.99
N ASN A 114 -5.74 -3.51 -26.29
CA ASN A 114 -4.28 -3.51 -26.32
C ASN A 114 -3.64 -4.23 -25.12
N LEU A 115 -2.60 -5.00 -25.40
CA LEU A 115 -1.85 -5.71 -24.38
C LEU A 115 -0.76 -4.79 -23.81
N ARG A 116 -0.87 -4.47 -22.53
CA ARG A 116 0.09 -3.63 -21.83
C ARG A 116 1.25 -4.49 -21.30
N LEU A 117 2.47 -4.19 -21.74
CA LEU A 117 3.69 -4.85 -21.29
C LEU A 117 4.29 -4.07 -20.12
N LYS A 118 4.42 -4.73 -18.97
CA LYS A 118 4.94 -4.14 -17.72
C LYS A 118 6.00 -5.03 -17.09
N GLY A 119 7.00 -4.39 -16.50
CA GLY A 119 8.13 -5.02 -15.83
C GLY A 119 9.45 -4.44 -16.34
N ALA A 120 10.56 -4.87 -15.74
CA ALA A 120 11.86 -4.25 -15.92
C ALA A 120 12.28 -4.07 -17.38
N PHE A 121 11.98 -5.04 -18.26
CA PHE A 121 12.30 -4.98 -19.70
C PHE A 121 11.63 -3.81 -20.45
N TYR A 122 10.53 -3.28 -19.95
CA TYR A 122 9.67 -2.34 -20.69
C TYR A 122 9.77 -0.89 -20.18
N GLU A 123 10.58 -0.65 -19.15
CA GLU A 123 10.82 0.67 -18.56
C GLU A 123 11.89 1.44 -19.34
N GLN A 124 11.78 2.77 -19.37
CA GLN A 124 12.65 3.68 -20.12
C GLN A 124 14.14 3.53 -19.77
N ASP A 125 14.40 3.27 -18.49
CA ASP A 125 15.75 3.18 -17.93
C ASP A 125 16.31 1.75 -18.03
N PHE A 126 15.60 0.84 -18.70
CA PHE A 126 16.09 -0.52 -18.93
C PHE A 126 17.39 -0.52 -19.73
N ARG A 127 18.44 -1.10 -19.13
CA ARG A 127 19.70 -1.41 -19.79
C ARG A 127 20.02 -2.87 -19.50
N PHE A 128 20.14 -3.66 -20.55
CA PHE A 128 20.63 -5.03 -20.47
C PHE A 128 22.15 -4.99 -20.53
N SER A 129 22.77 -5.39 -19.43
CA SER A 129 24.20 -5.68 -19.38
C SER A 129 24.42 -6.80 -18.37
N ASN A 130 25.63 -7.35 -18.32
CA ASN A 130 26.07 -8.16 -17.17
C ASN A 130 25.92 -7.40 -15.83
N ASP A 131 25.85 -6.06 -15.92
CA ASP A 131 25.59 -5.12 -14.84
C ASP A 131 24.10 -4.80 -14.64
N LEU A 132 23.13 -5.52 -15.22
CA LEU A 132 21.71 -5.39 -14.82
C LEU A 132 21.57 -5.62 -13.31
N SER A 133 22.40 -6.52 -12.77
CA SER A 133 22.60 -6.70 -11.34
C SER A 133 23.19 -5.46 -10.66
N ALA A 134 24.16 -4.77 -11.28
CA ALA A 134 24.77 -3.55 -10.77
C ALA A 134 23.82 -2.34 -10.86
N ASP A 135 22.97 -2.22 -11.89
CA ASP A 135 21.95 -1.18 -12.03
C ASP A 135 20.81 -1.37 -11.02
N ILE A 136 20.33 -2.61 -10.83
CA ILE A 136 19.43 -2.95 -9.73
C ILE A 136 20.10 -2.65 -8.38
N THR A 137 21.41 -2.93 -8.25
CA THR A 137 22.18 -2.64 -7.03
C THR A 137 22.32 -1.14 -6.80
N GLU A 138 22.56 -0.36 -7.84
CA GLU A 138 22.69 1.10 -7.74
C GLU A 138 21.34 1.73 -7.43
N ARG A 139 20.26 1.33 -8.11
CA ARG A 139 18.89 1.73 -7.75
C ARG A 139 18.54 1.33 -6.33
N ALA A 140 18.95 0.14 -5.88
CA ALA A 140 18.77 -0.27 -4.49
C ALA A 140 19.61 0.59 -3.52
N ARG A 141 20.82 1.01 -3.90
CA ARG A 141 21.66 1.92 -3.10
C ARG A 141 21.05 3.30 -3.02
N GLU A 142 20.61 3.89 -4.13
CA GLU A 142 19.90 5.17 -4.17
C GLU A 142 18.63 5.09 -3.30
N HIS A 143 17.81 4.06 -3.51
CA HIS A 143 16.60 3.84 -2.72
C HIS A 143 16.89 3.71 -1.21
N ARG A 144 18.03 3.09 -0.83
CA ARG A 144 18.49 3.04 0.56
C ARG A 144 18.99 4.40 1.06
N ARG A 145 19.76 5.14 0.27
CA ARG A 145 20.24 6.49 0.61
C ARG A 145 19.07 7.41 0.92
N ASP A 146 18.03 7.37 0.08
CA ASP A 146 16.84 8.21 0.22
C ASP A 146 15.86 7.67 1.28
N SER A 147 16.14 6.51 1.89
CA SER A 147 15.22 5.89 2.85
C SER A 147 14.94 6.78 4.06
N ALA A 148 15.96 7.48 4.57
CA ALA A 148 15.81 8.39 5.69
C ALA A 148 14.90 9.57 5.34
N GLU A 149 15.11 10.22 4.19
CA GLU A 149 14.28 11.33 3.73
C GLU A 149 12.83 10.91 3.48
N ARG A 150 12.63 9.75 2.82
CA ARG A 150 11.31 9.17 2.60
C ARG A 150 10.59 8.90 3.91
N TYR A 151 11.30 8.33 4.89
CA TYR A 151 10.76 8.11 6.23
C TYR A 151 10.33 9.42 6.90
N GLN A 152 11.19 10.44 6.93
CA GLN A 152 10.86 11.73 7.56
C GLN A 152 9.66 12.40 6.87
N THR A 153 9.62 12.38 5.54
CA THR A 153 8.51 12.92 4.75
C THR A 153 7.21 12.16 5.04
N ALA A 154 7.26 10.82 5.08
CA ALA A 154 6.10 10.00 5.39
C ALA A 154 5.61 10.23 6.83
N ARG A 155 6.53 10.38 7.79
CA ARG A 155 6.22 10.66 9.19
C ARG A 155 5.52 11.99 9.35
N ALA A 156 6.04 13.05 8.74
CA ALA A 156 5.43 14.38 8.80
C ALA A 156 4.01 14.41 8.19
N LYS A 157 3.83 13.73 7.05
CA LYS A 157 2.50 13.59 6.40
C LYS A 157 1.53 12.81 7.28
N LEU A 158 1.97 11.70 7.87
CA LEU A 158 1.15 10.87 8.74
C LEU A 158 0.72 11.65 9.98
N ASP A 159 1.64 12.36 10.63
CA ASP A 159 1.36 13.14 11.84
C ASP A 159 0.35 14.26 11.57
N THR A 160 0.56 15.01 10.47
CA THR A 160 -0.38 16.04 10.02
C THR A 160 -1.77 15.48 9.78
N ALA A 161 -1.87 14.35 9.06
CA ALA A 161 -3.15 13.74 8.73
C ALA A 161 -3.87 13.17 9.95
N VAL A 162 -3.14 12.53 10.88
CA VAL A 162 -3.69 12.01 12.14
C VAL A 162 -4.19 13.15 13.00
N THR A 163 -3.43 14.25 13.11
CA THR A 163 -3.82 15.44 13.87
C THR A 163 -5.08 16.09 13.29
N ALA A 164 -5.11 16.34 11.99
CA ALA A 164 -6.28 16.90 11.31
C ALA A 164 -7.52 16.01 11.48
N ARG A 165 -7.36 14.69 11.39
CA ARG A 165 -8.45 13.72 11.58
C ARG A 165 -8.93 13.74 13.03
N ARG A 166 -8.04 13.79 14.02
CA ARG A 166 -8.37 13.91 15.44
C ARG A 166 -9.17 15.18 15.73
N GLU A 167 -8.74 16.32 15.20
CA GLU A 167 -9.46 17.58 15.34
C GLU A 167 -10.85 17.53 14.71
N GLN A 168 -10.97 17.00 13.49
CA GLN A 168 -12.24 16.82 12.82
C GLN A 168 -13.19 15.93 13.63
N PHE A 169 -12.70 14.80 14.15
CA PHE A 169 -13.50 13.90 14.98
C PHE A 169 -13.94 14.57 16.28
N SER A 170 -13.04 15.31 16.94
CA SER A 170 -13.35 16.06 18.17
C SER A 170 -14.46 17.09 17.94
N ARG A 171 -14.36 17.88 16.86
CA ARG A 171 -15.39 18.87 16.48
C ARG A 171 -16.73 18.22 16.15
N LYS A 172 -16.71 17.11 15.41
CA LYS A 172 -17.94 16.44 14.95
C LYS A 172 -18.63 15.65 16.06
N TYR A 173 -17.87 15.14 17.04
CA TYR A 173 -18.40 14.30 18.11
C TYR A 173 -17.77 14.65 19.48
N PRO A 174 -18.11 15.81 20.07
CA PRO A 174 -17.46 16.32 21.28
C PRO A 174 -17.63 15.41 22.51
N ASN A 175 -18.76 14.70 22.63
CA ASN A 175 -19.08 13.85 23.79
C ASN A 175 -18.89 12.34 23.51
N ARG A 176 -18.29 11.98 22.37
CA ARG A 176 -18.27 10.59 21.89
C ARG A 176 -17.60 9.63 22.85
N ALA A 177 -16.52 10.05 23.49
CA ALA A 177 -15.81 9.22 24.47
C ALA A 177 -16.70 8.87 25.66
N GLY A 178 -17.45 9.85 26.19
CA GLY A 178 -18.42 9.64 27.26
C GLY A 178 -19.62 8.79 26.82
N GLU A 179 -20.12 8.98 25.60
CA GLU A 179 -21.19 8.14 25.04
C GLU A 179 -20.76 6.67 24.86
N ILE A 180 -19.54 6.42 24.38
CA ILE A 180 -18.98 5.08 24.22
C ILE A 180 -18.78 4.43 25.60
N ASP A 181 -18.20 5.16 26.55
CA ASP A 181 -17.96 4.71 27.92
C ASP A 181 -19.27 4.37 28.64
N LYS A 182 -20.29 5.23 28.52
CA LYS A 182 -21.65 4.97 29.03
C LYS A 182 -22.25 3.70 28.41
N LYS A 183 -22.19 3.58 27.08
CA LYS A 183 -22.72 2.40 26.37
C LYS A 183 -21.97 1.12 26.72
N TYR A 184 -20.66 1.18 26.94
CA TYR A 184 -19.86 0.05 27.41
C TYR A 184 -20.27 -0.36 28.83
N ARG A 185 -20.43 0.59 29.75
CA ARG A 185 -20.94 0.30 31.11
C ARG A 185 -22.34 -0.31 31.10
N GLU A 186 -23.25 0.21 30.27
CA GLU A 186 -24.60 -0.34 30.11
C GLU A 186 -24.57 -1.77 29.56
N ASN A 187 -23.75 -2.04 28.54
CA ASN A 187 -23.60 -3.40 27.98
C ASN A 187 -22.93 -4.38 28.94
N VAL A 188 -21.96 -3.94 29.75
CA VAL A 188 -21.32 -4.77 30.78
C VAL A 188 -22.29 -5.07 31.93
N SER A 189 -23.11 -4.09 32.32
CA SER A 189 -24.15 -4.24 33.35
C SER A 189 -25.23 -5.27 32.96
N LEU A 190 -25.55 -5.38 31.67
CA LEU A 190 -26.50 -6.37 31.13
C LEU A 190 -25.91 -7.78 30.98
N ALA A 191 -24.58 -7.92 30.98
CA ALA A 191 -23.92 -9.19 30.63
C ALA A 191 -23.70 -10.14 31.83
N ASP A 192 -23.58 -9.63 33.06
CA ASP A 192 -23.60 -10.38 34.33
C ASP A 192 -23.41 -9.38 35.50
N PRO A 193 -24.34 -9.23 36.45
CA PRO A 193 -24.21 -8.25 37.54
C PRO A 193 -23.00 -8.51 38.47
N ASN A 194 -22.42 -9.72 38.47
CA ASN A 194 -21.25 -10.04 39.31
C ASN A 194 -19.90 -9.61 38.71
N ARG A 195 -19.83 -9.18 37.44
CA ARG A 195 -18.56 -8.83 36.78
C ARG A 195 -18.02 -7.44 37.11
N LEU A 196 -18.84 -6.57 37.71
CA LEU A 196 -18.45 -5.21 38.08
C LEU A 196 -17.51 -5.18 39.30
N ALA A 197 -17.65 -6.14 40.23
CA ALA A 197 -16.78 -6.24 41.41
C ALA A 197 -15.35 -6.68 41.05
N GLU A 198 -15.19 -7.57 40.07
CA GLU A 198 -13.88 -8.04 39.62
C GLU A 198 -13.12 -6.99 38.80
N SER A 199 -13.80 -6.17 37.99
CA SER A 199 -13.14 -5.17 37.15
C SER A 199 -12.62 -3.96 37.94
N LEU A 200 -13.36 -3.51 38.95
CA LEU A 200 -12.93 -2.46 39.89
C LEU A 200 -11.76 -2.93 40.77
N ALA A 201 -11.79 -4.20 41.23
CA ALA A 201 -10.68 -4.80 41.96
C ALA A 201 -9.41 -4.95 41.09
N HIS A 202 -9.56 -5.22 39.79
CA HIS A 202 -8.42 -5.32 38.88
C HIS A 202 -7.79 -3.96 38.55
N GLN A 203 -8.59 -2.90 38.46
CA GLN A 203 -8.09 -1.52 38.26
C GLN A 203 -7.32 -1.00 39.49
N HIS A 204 -7.81 -1.25 40.71
CA HIS A 204 -7.07 -0.90 41.94
C HIS A 204 -5.76 -1.70 42.09
N ARG A 205 -5.73 -2.97 41.66
CA ARG A 205 -4.52 -3.81 41.71
C ARG A 205 -3.46 -3.40 40.67
N LEU A 206 -3.85 -2.77 39.56
CA LEU A 206 -2.95 -2.23 38.54
C LEU A 206 -2.43 -0.82 38.89
N ALA A 207 -3.22 0.00 39.59
CA ALA A 207 -2.78 1.32 40.07
C ALA A 207 -1.65 1.20 41.12
N GLY A 208 -1.66 0.16 41.96
CA GLY A 208 -0.59 -0.11 42.94
C GLY A 208 0.71 -0.69 42.36
N ARG A 209 0.70 -1.21 41.13
CA ARG A 209 1.90 -1.78 40.46
C ARG A 209 2.61 -0.81 39.52
N LYS A 210 1.98 0.32 39.16
CA LYS A 210 2.59 1.33 38.29
C LYS A 210 3.55 2.27 39.02
N SER A 211 3.62 2.26 40.35
CA SER A 211 4.57 3.11 41.10
C SER A 211 6.01 2.57 41.13
N THR A 212 6.27 1.33 40.68
CA THR A 212 7.60 0.71 40.79
C THR A 212 8.37 0.56 39.47
N PHE A 213 7.80 0.93 38.32
CA PHE A 213 8.45 0.72 37.01
C PHE A 213 8.83 1.99 36.24
N PHE A 214 8.61 3.18 36.80
CA PHE A 214 8.97 4.46 36.16
C PHE A 214 10.01 5.27 36.96
N ASN A 215 10.91 4.57 37.66
CA ASN A 215 12.12 5.16 38.21
C ASN A 215 13.27 4.16 38.11
N ARG A 216 13.93 4.13 36.96
CA ARG A 216 15.36 3.84 36.85
C ARG A 216 15.87 4.45 35.54
N THR A 217 16.76 5.40 35.76
CA THR A 217 17.74 6.01 34.84
C THR A 217 18.39 5.03 33.90
#